data_AF-A0A1V6ENJ8-F1
#
_entry.id   AF-A0A1V6ENJ8-F1
#
_cell.length_a   1.000
_cell.length_b   1.000
_cell.length_c   1.000
_cell.angle_alpha   90.00
_cell.angle_beta   90.00
_cell.angle_gamma   90.00
#
_symmetry.space_group_name_H-M   'P 1'
#
loop_
_entity.id
_entity.type
_entity.pdbx_description
1 polymer ?
#
loop_
_entity_poly.entity_id
_entity_poly.type
_entity_poly.pdbx_seq_one_letter_code
_entity_poly.pdbx_strand_id
1 'polypeptide(L)'
;MVEIDPFNPAATPAKRTALGRMNHEGAWPAPAVVGQPIVMYMGDDARNEYIYKFVSKAVWDAKDVNGGMAAGAKYLDEGTLYVAKFNADGSGQWLELSFGKNGLDASNATYAFADQADVVTHARIAADIRGATKMDRPEWGGVNPLNGEAYMTLTNNSNRVATTATPTGSQLKPDAANPRYYEDMKGTTSQKGNPNGHIIRWREAGGSVAATSFAWDIYLFAAQSDAAADVNLSGLSAVNDFSSPDGLYFDPRGLLWIQTDDGAYTDVTNCMMLAAVPGKVGDGGAATAAGGTATLKGANATADTVRRFLVGPKDCEITGIAVTPDGKTLFFNVQHPGENGTLAAMTSHWPASQTATGSAKRPRSATVVVTRKDGGAVGI
;
A
#
# COMPACT_ATOMS: atom_id res chain seq x y z
N MET A 1 -9.52 8.29 -9.61
CA MET A 1 -9.44 9.14 -8.40
C MET A 1 -10.51 10.24 -8.42
N VAL A 2 -11.03 10.64 -7.25
CA VAL A 2 -11.98 11.77 -7.11
C VAL A 2 -11.37 12.81 -6.17
N GLU A 3 -11.32 14.07 -6.60
CA GLU A 3 -10.94 15.20 -5.76
C GLU A 3 -12.18 15.87 -5.16
N ILE A 4 -12.10 16.21 -3.88
CA ILE A 4 -13.12 16.89 -3.10
C ILE A 4 -12.45 18.05 -2.35
N ASP A 5 -13.06 19.22 -2.35
CA ASP A 5 -12.63 20.36 -1.54
C ASP A 5 -13.37 20.36 -0.19
N PRO A 6 -12.72 19.97 0.92
CA PRO A 6 -13.37 19.95 2.23
C PRO A 6 -13.62 21.34 2.83
N PHE A 7 -13.01 22.39 2.28
CA PHE A 7 -13.19 23.77 2.74
C PHE A 7 -14.32 24.51 2.00
N ASN A 8 -14.80 23.96 0.89
CA ASN A 8 -15.91 24.50 0.12
C ASN A 8 -17.02 23.46 -0.07
N PRO A 9 -18.04 23.42 0.80
CA PRO A 9 -19.12 22.43 0.72
C PRO A 9 -20.02 22.57 -0.53
N ALA A 10 -19.92 23.68 -1.25
CA ALA A 10 -20.63 23.90 -2.51
C ALA A 10 -19.81 23.50 -3.75
N ALA A 11 -18.52 23.15 -3.59
CA ALA A 11 -17.69 22.72 -4.70
C ALA A 11 -18.16 21.36 -5.22
N THR A 12 -18.22 21.23 -6.55
CA THR A 12 -18.51 19.95 -7.21
C THR A 12 -17.27 19.06 -7.20
N PRO A 13 -17.33 17.82 -6.66
CA PRO A 13 -16.23 16.86 -6.77
C PRO A 13 -15.84 16.57 -8.22
N ALA A 14 -14.55 16.37 -8.49
CA ALA A 14 -14.03 16.12 -9.83
C ALA A 14 -13.38 14.73 -9.95
N LYS A 15 -13.76 13.96 -10.96
CA LYS A 15 -13.03 12.74 -11.33
C LYS A 15 -11.78 13.13 -12.12
N ARG A 16 -10.59 12.89 -11.55
CA ARG A 16 -9.30 13.18 -12.20
C ARG A 16 -8.90 12.00 -13.08
N THR A 17 -9.31 12.04 -14.35
CA THR A 17 -9.16 10.90 -15.29
C THR A 17 -7.71 10.68 -15.73
N ALA A 18 -6.87 11.71 -15.71
CA ALA A 18 -5.45 11.61 -16.06
C ALA A 18 -4.67 10.65 -15.14
N LEU A 19 -5.20 10.39 -13.93
CA LEU A 19 -4.64 9.43 -12.97
C LEU A 19 -5.01 7.97 -13.30
N GLY A 20 -5.74 7.72 -14.39
CA GLY A 20 -6.11 6.38 -14.84
C GLY A 20 -7.33 5.79 -14.14
N ARG A 21 -7.97 4.81 -14.78
CA ARG A 21 -9.07 4.02 -14.24
C ARG A 21 -8.56 2.64 -13.84
N MET A 22 -8.65 2.35 -12.54
CA MET A 22 -8.25 1.09 -11.90
C MET A 22 -8.96 0.97 -10.54
N ASN A 23 -8.72 -0.10 -9.80
CA ASN A 23 -9.18 -0.23 -8.41
C ASN A 23 -8.23 0.58 -7.52
N HIS A 24 -8.31 1.90 -7.62
CA HIS A 24 -7.50 2.80 -6.81
C HIS A 24 -7.74 2.53 -5.33
N GLU A 25 -6.72 2.03 -4.63
CA GLU A 25 -6.73 2.00 -3.17
C GLU A 25 -6.58 3.44 -2.62
N GLY A 26 -5.67 4.20 -3.21
CA GLY A 26 -5.43 5.59 -2.84
C GLY A 26 -4.49 6.31 -3.80
N ALA A 27 -4.16 7.55 -3.45
CA ALA A 27 -3.14 8.36 -4.12
C ALA A 27 -2.26 9.04 -3.06
N TRP A 28 -0.98 8.72 -3.08
CA TRP A 28 0.00 9.22 -2.12
C TRP A 28 0.88 10.27 -2.78
N PRO A 29 0.71 11.57 -2.45
CA PRO A 29 1.53 12.62 -3.01
C PRO A 29 2.97 12.51 -2.50
N ALA A 30 3.93 12.66 -3.41
CA ALA A 30 5.27 13.01 -2.99
C ALA A 30 5.30 14.46 -2.48
N PRO A 31 6.28 14.85 -1.63
CA PRO A 31 6.40 16.22 -1.16
C PRO A 31 6.41 17.23 -2.33
N ALA A 32 5.52 18.22 -2.26
CA ALA A 32 5.45 19.27 -3.26
C ALA A 32 6.65 20.21 -3.12
N VAL A 33 7.44 20.37 -4.18
CA VAL A 33 8.62 21.24 -4.22
C VAL A 33 8.39 22.34 -5.26
N VAL A 34 8.57 23.61 -4.87
CA VAL A 34 8.35 24.75 -5.77
C VAL A 34 9.21 24.61 -7.02
N GLY A 35 8.60 24.78 -8.19
CA GLY A 35 9.25 24.62 -9.49
C GLY A 35 9.40 23.18 -9.97
N GLN A 36 8.93 22.19 -9.22
CA GLN A 36 8.89 20.77 -9.62
C GLN A 36 7.45 20.31 -9.87
N PRO A 37 7.21 19.28 -10.70
CA PRO A 37 5.87 18.72 -10.88
C PRO A 37 5.34 18.08 -9.59
N ILE A 38 4.01 18.03 -9.47
CA ILE A 38 3.31 17.22 -8.48
C ILE A 38 3.36 15.76 -8.92
N VAL A 39 3.65 14.86 -7.97
CA VAL A 39 3.74 13.43 -8.21
C VAL A 39 2.81 12.69 -7.27
N MET A 40 2.04 11.74 -7.81
CA MET A 40 1.14 10.86 -7.06
C MET A 40 1.51 9.40 -7.33
N TYR A 41 1.75 8.62 -6.28
CA TYR A 41 1.86 7.15 -6.37
C TYR A 41 0.50 6.52 -6.08
N MET A 42 0.13 5.46 -6.80
CA MET A 42 -1.20 4.84 -6.71
C MET A 42 -1.08 3.32 -6.81
N GLY A 43 -1.78 2.60 -5.94
CA GLY A 43 -1.91 1.14 -5.96
C GLY A 43 -3.21 0.74 -6.62
N ASP A 44 -3.17 -0.35 -7.40
CA ASP A 44 -4.34 -0.99 -7.98
C ASP A 44 -4.65 -2.29 -7.23
N ASP A 45 -5.56 -2.25 -6.27
CA ASP A 45 -5.86 -3.42 -5.42
C ASP A 45 -6.66 -4.46 -6.21
N ALA A 46 -5.90 -5.35 -6.84
CA ALA A 46 -6.30 -6.70 -7.18
C ALA A 46 -5.04 -7.56 -7.39
N ARG A 47 -5.22 -8.88 -7.26
CA ARG A 47 -4.13 -9.83 -7.50
C ARG A 47 -3.59 -9.66 -8.92
N ASN A 48 -2.28 -9.51 -9.03
CA ASN A 48 -1.54 -9.40 -10.27
C ASN A 48 -1.74 -8.08 -11.06
N GLU A 49 -2.29 -7.04 -10.42
CA GLU A 49 -2.33 -5.69 -10.98
C GLU A 49 -1.11 -4.87 -10.51
N TYR A 50 -1.13 -3.54 -10.61
CA TYR A 50 0.11 -2.76 -10.70
C TYR A 50 0.21 -1.58 -9.73
N ILE A 51 1.43 -1.08 -9.61
CA ILE A 51 1.73 0.21 -8.97
C ILE A 51 1.89 1.27 -10.08
N TYR A 52 1.22 2.39 -9.93
CA TYR A 52 1.21 3.50 -10.88
C TYR A 52 1.82 4.77 -10.27
N LYS A 53 2.26 5.66 -11.17
CA LYS A 53 2.77 7.00 -10.84
C LYS A 53 2.19 8.00 -11.82
N PHE A 54 1.65 9.11 -11.31
CA PHE A 54 1.27 10.25 -12.13
C PHE A 54 2.23 11.41 -11.86
N VAL A 55 2.66 12.11 -12.92
CA VAL A 55 3.50 13.31 -12.85
C VAL A 55 2.79 14.44 -13.58
N SER A 56 2.48 15.53 -12.88
CA SER A 56 1.79 16.67 -13.48
C SER A 56 2.63 17.36 -14.54
N LYS A 57 1.97 17.92 -15.56
CA LYS A 57 2.63 18.76 -16.57
C LYS A 57 2.99 20.13 -16.00
N ALA A 58 2.11 20.70 -15.18
CA ALA A 58 2.38 21.96 -14.47
C ALA A 58 3.38 21.73 -13.34
N VAL A 59 4.19 22.76 -13.05
CA VAL A 59 5.10 22.78 -11.89
C VAL A 59 4.44 23.48 -10.70
N TRP A 60 4.70 22.96 -9.51
CA TRP A 60 4.15 23.46 -8.25
C TRP A 60 4.57 24.91 -8.00
N ASP A 61 3.60 25.73 -7.64
CA ASP A 61 3.77 27.14 -7.28
C ASP A 61 3.14 27.35 -5.90
N ALA A 62 3.91 27.90 -4.96
CA ALA A 62 3.45 28.12 -3.59
C ALA A 62 2.23 29.05 -3.50
N LYS A 63 1.97 29.87 -4.53
CA LYS A 63 0.77 30.74 -4.58
C LYS A 63 -0.54 29.96 -4.73
N ASP A 64 -0.48 28.68 -5.12
CA ASP A 64 -1.68 27.85 -5.35
C ASP A 64 -2.14 27.12 -4.07
N VAL A 65 -1.45 27.33 -2.95
CA VAL A 65 -1.94 26.91 -1.63
C VAL A 65 -3.33 27.50 -1.40
N ASN A 66 -4.27 26.66 -0.95
CA ASN A 66 -5.69 27.01 -0.78
C ASN A 66 -6.42 27.42 -2.08
N GLY A 67 -5.87 27.10 -3.26
CA GLY A 67 -6.54 27.35 -4.55
C GLY A 67 -7.72 26.43 -4.84
N GLY A 68 -8.06 25.50 -3.93
CA GLY A 68 -9.19 24.57 -4.03
C GLY A 68 -9.18 23.75 -5.33
N MET A 69 -10.38 23.48 -5.85
CA MET A 69 -10.56 22.69 -7.08
C MET A 69 -9.84 23.24 -8.32
N ALA A 70 -9.54 24.56 -8.36
CA ALA A 70 -8.80 25.17 -9.46
C ALA A 70 -7.31 24.80 -9.44
N ALA A 71 -6.70 24.76 -8.26
CA ALA A 71 -5.34 24.23 -8.09
C ALA A 71 -5.31 22.74 -8.43
N GLY A 72 -6.30 21.98 -7.96
CA GLY A 72 -6.48 20.57 -8.33
C GLY A 72 -6.51 20.34 -9.84
N ALA A 73 -7.34 21.11 -10.57
CA ALA A 73 -7.43 21.02 -12.02
C ALA A 73 -6.10 21.33 -12.72
N LYS A 74 -5.41 22.40 -12.28
CA LYS A 74 -4.09 22.79 -12.81
C LYS A 74 -3.07 21.65 -12.74
N TYR A 75 -3.10 20.85 -11.67
CA TYR A 75 -2.08 19.84 -11.41
C TYR A 75 -2.50 18.40 -11.76
N LEU A 76 -3.79 18.08 -11.75
CA LEU A 76 -4.27 16.70 -11.84
C LEU A 76 -5.04 16.38 -13.13
N ASP A 77 -5.34 17.38 -13.98
CA ASP A 77 -6.01 17.14 -15.27
C ASP A 77 -5.02 16.93 -16.43
N GLU A 78 -3.79 17.43 -16.30
CA GLU A 78 -2.75 17.30 -17.33
C GLU A 78 -1.43 16.79 -16.73
N GLY A 79 -0.91 15.71 -17.30
CA GLY A 79 0.35 15.10 -16.89
C GLY A 79 0.60 13.78 -17.61
N THR A 80 1.52 13.00 -17.08
CA THR A 80 1.88 11.69 -17.63
C THR A 80 1.63 10.62 -16.58
N LEU A 81 0.88 9.58 -16.97
CA LEU A 81 0.68 8.37 -16.19
C LEU A 81 1.78 7.35 -16.55
N TYR A 82 2.32 6.71 -15.52
CA TYR A 82 3.32 5.65 -15.62
C TYR A 82 2.88 4.44 -14.81
N VAL A 83 3.44 3.29 -15.16
CA VAL A 83 3.30 2.04 -14.39
C VAL A 83 4.67 1.45 -14.06
N ALA A 84 4.80 0.83 -12.90
CA ALA A 84 6.07 0.32 -12.40
C ALA A 84 6.49 -1.00 -13.08
N LYS A 85 7.79 -1.12 -13.32
CA LYS A 85 8.49 -2.38 -13.55
C LYS A 85 9.64 -2.52 -12.54
N PHE A 86 9.63 -3.62 -11.81
CA PHE A 86 10.65 -3.99 -10.84
C PHE A 86 11.57 -5.06 -11.46
N ASN A 87 12.85 -4.75 -11.63
CA ASN A 87 13.84 -5.69 -12.15
C ASN A 87 14.51 -6.45 -10.99
N ALA A 88 14.92 -7.69 -11.24
CA ALA A 88 15.47 -8.60 -10.21
C ALA A 88 16.78 -8.13 -9.57
N ASP A 89 17.47 -7.15 -10.16
CA ASP A 89 18.71 -6.58 -9.64
C ASP A 89 18.49 -5.42 -8.65
N GLY A 90 17.23 -5.12 -8.31
CA GLY A 90 16.87 -3.99 -7.43
C GLY A 90 16.76 -2.66 -8.15
N SER A 91 16.94 -2.62 -9.48
CA SER A 91 16.55 -1.47 -10.28
C SER A 91 15.08 -1.55 -10.66
N GLY A 92 14.47 -0.40 -10.97
CA GLY A 92 13.14 -0.34 -11.52
C GLY A 92 12.94 0.84 -12.44
N GLN A 93 11.83 0.81 -13.17
CA GLN A 93 11.50 1.75 -14.22
C GLN A 93 10.03 2.14 -14.16
N TRP A 94 9.75 3.41 -14.43
CA TRP A 94 8.41 3.93 -14.68
C TRP A 94 8.14 3.90 -16.18
N LEU A 95 7.20 3.06 -16.60
CA LEU A 95 6.84 2.85 -18.00
C LEU A 95 5.71 3.81 -18.38
N GLU A 96 5.98 4.72 -19.31
CA GLU A 96 5.02 5.74 -19.77
C GLU A 96 3.80 5.12 -20.46
N LEU A 97 2.60 5.57 -20.05
CA LEU A 97 1.29 5.22 -20.60
C LEU A 97 0.72 6.37 -21.42
N SER A 98 1.28 6.59 -22.61
CA SER A 98 0.84 7.65 -23.52
C SER A 98 0.50 7.14 -24.91
N PHE A 99 -0.60 7.64 -25.44
CA PHE A 99 -1.06 7.33 -26.79
C PHE A 99 -0.02 7.72 -27.85
N GLY A 100 0.15 6.87 -28.87
CA GLY A 100 1.15 7.06 -29.93
C GLY A 100 2.58 6.73 -29.50
N LYS A 101 2.79 6.22 -28.28
CA LYS A 101 4.09 5.78 -27.78
C LYS A 101 4.05 4.32 -27.37
N ASN A 102 5.18 3.66 -27.51
CA ASN A 102 5.42 2.36 -26.88
C ASN A 102 4.38 1.26 -27.21
N GLY A 103 3.80 1.30 -28.41
CA GLY A 103 2.75 0.38 -28.84
C GLY A 103 1.37 0.65 -28.25
N LEU A 104 1.13 1.83 -27.65
CA LEU A 104 -0.19 2.27 -27.19
C LEU A 104 -0.82 3.15 -28.26
N ASP A 105 -1.22 2.54 -29.38
CA ASP A 105 -1.83 3.23 -30.52
C ASP A 105 -2.87 2.35 -31.22
N ALA A 106 -3.48 2.89 -32.27
CA ALA A 106 -4.54 2.21 -33.03
C ALA A 106 -4.08 0.94 -33.76
N SER A 107 -2.77 0.69 -33.88
CA SER A 107 -2.21 -0.51 -34.52
C SER A 107 -1.96 -1.66 -33.54
N ASN A 108 -2.13 -1.46 -32.24
CA ASN A 108 -1.89 -2.49 -31.25
C ASN A 108 -2.88 -3.67 -31.40
N ALA A 109 -2.33 -4.88 -31.51
CA ALA A 109 -3.11 -6.09 -31.77
C ALA A 109 -3.91 -6.61 -30.56
N THR A 110 -3.49 -6.28 -29.33
CA THR A 110 -4.22 -6.64 -28.11
C THR A 110 -5.40 -5.71 -27.89
N TYR A 111 -5.18 -4.41 -28.07
CA TYR A 111 -6.20 -3.38 -27.92
C TYR A 111 -5.84 -2.15 -28.75
N ALA A 112 -6.60 -1.87 -29.79
CA ALA A 112 -6.39 -0.70 -30.65
C ALA A 112 -6.88 0.57 -29.95
N PHE A 113 -5.96 1.28 -29.29
CA PHE A 113 -6.30 2.53 -28.60
C PHE A 113 -6.72 3.61 -29.61
N ALA A 114 -7.77 4.36 -29.30
CA ALA A 114 -8.22 5.47 -30.16
C ALA A 114 -7.48 6.78 -29.87
N ASP A 115 -7.20 7.06 -28.59
CA ASP A 115 -6.58 8.28 -28.10
C ASP A 115 -6.05 8.12 -26.66
N GLN A 116 -5.62 9.21 -26.02
CA GLN A 116 -5.14 9.20 -24.64
C GLN A 116 -6.25 8.90 -23.62
N ALA A 117 -7.50 9.29 -23.87
CA ALA A 117 -8.61 9.02 -22.97
C ALA A 117 -8.86 7.50 -22.89
N ASP A 118 -8.71 6.82 -24.00
CA ASP A 118 -8.80 5.37 -24.09
C ASP A 118 -7.68 4.68 -23.30
N VAL A 119 -6.43 5.15 -23.42
CA VAL A 119 -5.27 4.65 -22.65
C VAL A 119 -5.51 4.74 -21.15
N VAL A 120 -5.96 5.89 -20.64
CA VAL A 120 -6.19 6.05 -19.18
C VAL A 120 -7.45 5.33 -18.70
N THR A 121 -8.45 5.12 -19.57
CA THR A 121 -9.66 4.34 -19.25
C THR A 121 -9.36 2.83 -19.16
N HIS A 122 -8.46 2.36 -20.01
CA HIS A 122 -8.00 0.97 -20.09
C HIS A 122 -6.57 0.82 -19.57
N ALA A 123 -6.24 1.52 -18.47
CA ALA A 123 -4.89 1.61 -17.92
C ALA A 123 -4.25 0.24 -17.64
N ARG A 124 -5.02 -0.74 -17.17
CA ARG A 124 -4.54 -2.12 -16.96
C ARG A 124 -4.09 -2.80 -18.26
N ILE A 125 -4.85 -2.64 -19.34
CA ILE A 125 -4.49 -3.19 -20.66
C ILE A 125 -3.21 -2.52 -21.17
N ALA A 126 -3.12 -1.19 -21.02
CA ALA A 126 -1.91 -0.45 -21.37
C ALA A 126 -0.71 -0.93 -20.54
N ALA A 127 -0.88 -1.16 -19.24
CA ALA A 127 0.16 -1.67 -18.35
C ALA A 127 0.64 -3.09 -18.74
N ASP A 128 -0.28 -3.99 -19.08
CA ASP A 128 0.02 -5.31 -19.61
C ASP A 128 0.87 -5.22 -20.89
N ILE A 129 0.47 -4.38 -21.85
CA ILE A 129 1.19 -4.16 -23.11
C ILE A 129 2.60 -3.60 -22.85
N ARG A 130 2.74 -2.74 -21.85
CA ARG A 130 4.04 -2.16 -21.47
C ARG A 130 4.94 -3.14 -20.71
N GLY A 131 4.41 -4.27 -20.24
CA GLY A 131 5.17 -5.27 -19.49
C GLY A 131 5.48 -4.82 -18.06
N ALA A 132 4.51 -4.16 -17.42
CA ALA A 132 4.58 -3.82 -16.00
C ALA A 132 4.67 -5.09 -15.12
N THR A 133 5.26 -4.95 -13.93
CA THR A 133 5.36 -6.07 -12.98
C THR A 133 4.01 -6.29 -12.31
N LYS A 134 3.50 -7.53 -12.37
CA LYS A 134 2.24 -7.92 -11.74
C LYS A 134 2.43 -8.17 -10.25
N MET A 135 1.75 -7.40 -9.41
CA MET A 135 2.03 -7.27 -7.99
C MET A 135 1.07 -8.08 -7.10
N ASP A 136 1.50 -8.36 -5.87
CA ASP A 136 0.70 -8.98 -4.82
C ASP A 136 -0.25 -7.97 -4.15
N ARG A 137 -1.32 -7.57 -4.85
CA ARG A 137 -2.36 -6.66 -4.34
C ARG A 137 -1.80 -5.36 -3.73
N PRO A 138 -1.37 -4.40 -4.57
CA PRO A 138 -1.00 -3.06 -4.11
C PRO A 138 -2.14 -2.37 -3.38
N GLU A 139 -1.96 -2.14 -2.09
CA GLU A 139 -2.90 -1.38 -1.26
C GLU A 139 -2.32 0.00 -0.94
N TRP A 140 -2.12 0.37 0.33
CA TRP A 140 -1.69 1.71 0.69
C TRP A 140 -0.22 1.99 0.42
N GLY A 141 0.05 3.20 -0.04
CA GLY A 141 1.38 3.78 -0.13
C GLY A 141 1.72 4.77 0.99
N GLY A 142 2.95 5.27 0.96
CA GLY A 142 3.39 6.38 1.80
C GLY A 142 4.75 6.88 1.36
N VAL A 143 4.97 8.20 1.38
CA VAL A 143 6.27 8.79 1.04
C VAL A 143 6.90 9.31 2.32
N ASN A 144 8.10 8.83 2.64
CA ASN A 144 8.83 9.25 3.82
C ASN A 144 9.22 10.73 3.67
N PRO A 145 8.75 11.62 4.55
CA PRO A 145 8.96 13.06 4.42
C PRO A 145 10.43 13.48 4.65
N LEU A 146 11.24 12.61 5.25
CA LEU A 146 12.63 12.91 5.60
C LEU A 146 13.63 12.55 4.49
N ASN A 147 13.33 11.55 3.67
CA ASN A 147 14.25 11.05 2.64
C ASN A 147 13.62 10.88 1.24
N GLY A 148 12.31 11.04 1.10
CA GLY A 148 11.59 10.95 -0.17
C GLY A 148 11.41 9.52 -0.72
N GLU A 149 11.81 8.49 0.03
CA GLU A 149 11.55 7.10 -0.36
C GLU A 149 10.07 6.77 -0.21
N ALA A 150 9.52 6.08 -1.19
CA ALA A 150 8.12 5.69 -1.21
C ALA A 150 7.97 4.21 -0.88
N TYR A 151 6.87 3.88 -0.20
CA TYR A 151 6.53 2.57 0.32
C TYR A 151 5.16 2.20 -0.22
N MET A 152 4.90 0.91 -0.43
CA MET A 152 3.56 0.39 -0.72
C MET A 152 3.37 -1.00 -0.14
N THR A 153 2.19 -1.24 0.41
CA THR A 153 1.78 -2.57 0.87
C THR A 153 1.38 -3.46 -0.29
N LEU A 154 1.72 -4.73 -0.14
CA LEU A 154 1.41 -5.82 -1.04
C LEU A 154 0.78 -6.92 -0.18
N THR A 155 -0.52 -6.78 0.05
CA THR A 155 -1.21 -7.35 1.22
C THR A 155 -1.25 -8.87 1.23
N ASN A 156 -1.43 -9.52 0.08
CA ASN A 156 -1.38 -10.97 -0.10
C ASN A 156 -1.64 -11.34 -1.55
N ASN A 157 -1.32 -12.59 -1.91
CA ASN A 157 -1.67 -13.13 -3.22
C ASN A 157 -1.73 -14.66 -3.26
N SER A 158 -2.94 -15.21 -3.28
CA SER A 158 -3.18 -16.65 -3.43
C SER A 158 -2.93 -17.17 -4.86
N ASN A 159 -2.69 -16.30 -5.85
CA ASN A 159 -2.41 -16.71 -7.23
C ASN A 159 -0.91 -16.99 -7.49
N ARG A 160 -0.04 -16.77 -6.49
CA ARG A 160 1.33 -17.27 -6.57
C ARG A 160 1.32 -18.79 -6.47
N VAL A 161 2.04 -19.47 -7.36
CA VAL A 161 2.18 -20.94 -7.35
C VAL A 161 3.64 -21.35 -7.25
N ALA A 162 3.91 -22.61 -6.88
CA ALA A 162 5.27 -23.13 -6.79
C ALA A 162 6.08 -22.87 -8.08
N THR A 163 7.37 -22.61 -7.94
CA THR A 163 8.28 -22.37 -9.08
C THR A 163 8.33 -23.56 -10.07
N THR A 164 8.03 -24.76 -9.58
CA THR A 164 7.93 -26.01 -10.35
C THR A 164 6.55 -26.23 -11.00
N ALA A 165 5.52 -25.48 -10.62
CA ALA A 165 4.18 -25.64 -11.18
C ALA A 165 4.06 -25.06 -12.59
N THR A 166 3.10 -25.55 -13.36
CA THR A 166 2.61 -24.90 -14.58
C THR A 166 1.44 -24.00 -14.20
N PRO A 167 1.58 -22.66 -14.26
CA PRO A 167 0.50 -21.75 -13.90
C PRO A 167 -0.71 -21.91 -14.82
N THR A 168 -1.91 -21.77 -14.26
CA THR A 168 -3.18 -21.80 -15.00
C THR A 168 -4.02 -20.57 -14.69
N GLY A 169 -4.84 -20.12 -15.65
CA GLY A 169 -5.69 -18.94 -15.46
C GLY A 169 -4.87 -17.69 -15.09
N SER A 170 -5.17 -17.10 -13.93
CA SER A 170 -4.48 -15.93 -13.38
C SER A 170 -3.31 -16.29 -12.45
N GLN A 171 -2.93 -17.56 -12.34
CA GLN A 171 -1.78 -17.95 -11.55
C GLN A 171 -0.47 -17.46 -12.16
N LEU A 172 0.49 -17.11 -11.31
CA LEU A 172 1.83 -16.67 -11.70
C LEU A 172 2.88 -17.33 -10.79
N LYS A 173 4.08 -17.53 -11.32
CA LYS A 173 5.23 -17.90 -10.49
C LYS A 173 5.71 -16.66 -9.72
N PRO A 174 6.30 -16.84 -8.52
CA PRO A 174 6.98 -15.77 -7.82
C PRO A 174 8.09 -15.14 -8.66
N ASP A 175 8.33 -13.86 -8.44
CA ASP A 175 9.44 -13.09 -8.99
C ASP A 175 10.16 -12.33 -7.87
N ALA A 176 11.19 -11.56 -8.20
CA ALA A 176 11.99 -10.88 -7.18
C ALA A 176 11.17 -9.90 -6.32
N ALA A 177 10.17 -9.22 -6.90
CA ALA A 177 9.34 -8.26 -6.19
C ALA A 177 8.16 -8.92 -5.46
N ASN A 178 7.81 -10.16 -5.82
CA ASN A 178 6.73 -10.94 -5.21
C ASN A 178 7.21 -12.39 -4.95
N PRO A 179 8.14 -12.60 -4.00
CA PRO A 179 9.04 -13.75 -4.06
C PRO A 179 8.53 -15.00 -3.34
N ARG A 180 7.41 -14.92 -2.61
CA ARG A 180 6.98 -16.02 -1.74
C ARG A 180 5.93 -16.93 -2.39
N TYR A 181 6.15 -18.22 -2.23
CA TYR A 181 5.12 -19.26 -2.31
C TYR A 181 5.31 -20.26 -1.16
N TYR A 182 4.30 -20.38 -0.30
CA TYR A 182 4.27 -21.35 0.80
C TYR A 182 2.84 -21.76 1.14
N GLU A 183 2.71 -22.72 2.05
CA GLU A 183 1.46 -23.15 2.65
C GLU A 183 1.46 -22.77 4.12
N ASP A 184 0.45 -21.99 4.54
CA ASP A 184 0.18 -21.64 5.93
C ASP A 184 -1.13 -22.30 6.38
N MET A 185 -1.20 -22.72 7.63
CA MET A 185 -2.38 -23.38 8.20
C MET A 185 -3.06 -22.45 9.18
N LYS A 186 -4.21 -21.90 8.79
CA LYS A 186 -5.09 -21.16 9.69
C LYS A 186 -6.07 -22.12 10.35
N GLY A 187 -5.81 -22.50 11.60
CA GLY A 187 -6.49 -23.62 12.25
C GLY A 187 -6.39 -24.90 11.41
N THR A 188 -7.49 -25.32 10.79
CA THR A 188 -7.54 -26.49 9.89
C THR A 188 -7.59 -26.13 8.40
N THR A 189 -7.60 -24.84 8.05
CA THR A 189 -7.73 -24.37 6.67
C THR A 189 -6.36 -24.05 6.09
N SER A 190 -6.02 -24.72 4.98
CA SER A 190 -4.80 -24.49 4.22
C SER A 190 -4.90 -23.22 3.38
N GLN A 191 -3.86 -22.38 3.44
CA GLN A 191 -3.69 -21.15 2.68
C GLN A 191 -2.43 -21.25 1.84
N LYS A 192 -2.56 -21.14 0.52
CA LYS A 192 -1.45 -21.30 -0.43
C LYS A 192 -1.17 -20.02 -1.20
N GLY A 193 0.08 -19.80 -1.57
CA GLY A 193 0.53 -18.61 -2.29
C GLY A 193 1.39 -17.72 -1.40
N ASN A 194 1.05 -16.44 -1.33
CA ASN A 194 1.58 -15.49 -0.35
C ASN A 194 0.47 -15.01 0.61
N PRO A 195 0.11 -15.78 1.66
CA PRO A 195 -0.94 -15.43 2.61
C PRO A 195 -0.70 -14.13 3.38
N ASN A 196 0.54 -13.85 3.79
CA ASN A 196 0.79 -12.76 4.74
C ASN A 196 1.19 -11.42 4.12
N GLY A 197 1.63 -11.38 2.86
CA GLY A 197 2.01 -10.10 2.21
C GLY A 197 3.30 -9.43 2.72
N HIS A 198 3.62 -8.27 2.17
CA HIS A 198 4.87 -7.56 2.42
C HIS A 198 4.76 -6.08 2.08
N ILE A 199 5.79 -5.30 2.41
CA ILE A 199 5.88 -3.86 2.12
C ILE A 199 7.08 -3.65 1.20
N ILE A 200 6.83 -3.24 -0.03
CA ILE A 200 7.88 -2.85 -0.98
C ILE A 200 8.20 -1.37 -0.80
N ARG A 201 9.46 -0.97 -1.01
CA ARG A 201 9.85 0.45 -1.03
C ARG A 201 10.83 0.75 -2.15
N TRP A 202 10.87 2.02 -2.58
CA TRP A 202 11.78 2.48 -3.61
C TRP A 202 12.28 3.90 -3.37
N ARG A 203 13.45 4.17 -3.95
CA ARG A 203 14.11 5.48 -3.99
C ARG A 203 14.26 5.90 -5.45
N GLU A 204 13.64 7.00 -5.80
CA GLU A 204 13.72 7.59 -7.14
C GLU A 204 15.17 8.02 -7.46
N ALA A 205 15.57 7.82 -8.72
CA ALA A 205 16.92 8.15 -9.17
C ALA A 205 17.20 9.66 -9.03
N GLY A 206 18.43 9.99 -8.60
CA GLY A 206 18.86 11.38 -8.42
C GLY A 206 18.08 12.16 -7.36
N GLY A 207 17.27 11.50 -6.51
CA GLY A 207 16.43 12.16 -5.53
C GLY A 207 15.30 13.00 -6.13
N SER A 208 14.98 12.79 -7.42
CA SER A 208 13.91 13.49 -8.12
C SER A 208 12.65 12.65 -8.16
N VAL A 209 11.58 13.13 -7.54
CA VAL A 209 10.26 12.45 -7.57
C VAL A 209 9.70 12.34 -8.99
N ALA A 210 10.22 13.09 -9.97
CA ALA A 210 9.85 13.00 -11.38
C ALA A 210 10.70 11.99 -12.19
N ALA A 211 11.68 11.33 -11.57
CA ALA A 211 12.53 10.36 -12.24
C ALA A 211 11.72 9.21 -12.85
N THR A 212 12.25 8.60 -13.91
CA THR A 212 11.64 7.44 -14.58
C THR A 212 12.36 6.12 -14.25
N SER A 213 13.30 6.17 -13.30
CA SER A 213 13.99 5.01 -12.76
C SER A 213 14.16 5.14 -11.25
N PHE A 214 14.26 3.99 -10.58
CA PHE A 214 14.38 3.92 -9.13
C PHE A 214 15.19 2.70 -8.71
N ALA A 215 15.67 2.70 -7.46
CA ALA A 215 16.18 1.51 -6.78
C ALA A 215 15.12 1.02 -5.78
N TRP A 216 14.99 -0.28 -5.56
CA TRP A 216 13.98 -0.86 -4.68
C TRP A 216 14.52 -2.05 -3.88
N ASP A 217 13.88 -2.31 -2.74
CA ASP A 217 13.96 -3.54 -1.94
C ASP A 217 12.61 -3.77 -1.23
N ILE A 218 12.43 -4.93 -0.59
CA ILE A 218 11.27 -5.22 0.25
C ILE A 218 11.61 -4.82 1.68
N TYR A 219 10.97 -3.75 2.18
CA TYR A 219 11.19 -3.23 3.54
C TYR A 219 10.88 -4.29 4.61
N LEU A 220 9.66 -4.85 4.60
CA LEU A 220 9.24 -5.86 5.56
C LEU A 220 8.47 -6.99 4.87
N PHE A 221 8.80 -8.22 5.22
CA PHE A 221 8.00 -9.41 4.95
C PHE A 221 7.13 -9.67 6.18
N ALA A 222 5.81 -9.48 6.04
CA ALA A 222 4.87 -9.83 7.08
C ALA A 222 4.83 -11.37 7.22
N ALA A 223 4.84 -11.86 8.45
CA ALA A 223 4.87 -13.27 8.78
C ALA A 223 4.57 -13.45 10.27
N GLN A 224 4.12 -14.64 10.66
CA GLN A 224 4.10 -15.07 12.05
C GLN A 224 5.54 -15.16 12.59
N SER A 225 5.75 -14.85 13.87
CA SER A 225 7.09 -14.84 14.45
C SER A 225 7.77 -16.23 14.52
N ASP A 226 6.98 -17.30 14.55
CA ASP A 226 7.43 -18.69 14.56
C ASP A 226 7.45 -19.35 13.17
N ALA A 227 7.11 -18.61 12.12
CA ALA A 227 7.21 -19.10 10.74
C ALA A 227 8.67 -19.42 10.37
N ALA A 228 8.84 -20.30 9.38
CA ALA A 228 10.15 -20.67 8.86
C ALA A 228 10.96 -19.43 8.41
N ALA A 229 12.29 -19.48 8.53
CA ALA A 229 13.16 -18.33 8.30
C ALA A 229 13.09 -17.77 6.86
N ASP A 230 12.73 -18.60 5.89
CA ASP A 230 12.52 -18.22 4.49
C ASP A 230 11.11 -17.63 4.22
N VAL A 231 10.19 -17.75 5.17
CA VAL A 231 8.90 -17.04 5.21
C VAL A 231 9.03 -15.73 6.00
N ASN A 232 9.55 -15.81 7.23
CA ASN A 232 9.85 -14.68 8.11
C ASN A 232 11.23 -14.08 7.81
N LEU A 233 11.39 -13.61 6.57
CA LEU A 233 12.64 -13.03 6.11
C LEU A 233 13.03 -11.80 6.94
N SER A 234 12.08 -11.02 7.45
CA SER A 234 12.37 -9.80 8.22
C SER A 234 12.77 -10.04 9.67
N GLY A 235 12.77 -11.29 10.16
CA GLY A 235 13.12 -11.61 11.54
C GLY A 235 12.11 -11.04 12.53
N LEU A 236 10.82 -11.02 12.16
CA LEU A 236 9.73 -10.61 13.04
C LEU A 236 9.69 -11.51 14.28
N SER A 237 9.28 -10.93 15.39
CA SER A 237 9.18 -11.56 16.71
C SER A 237 7.77 -11.32 17.26
N ALA A 238 7.40 -11.96 18.36
CA ALA A 238 6.06 -11.82 18.93
C ALA A 238 5.64 -10.36 19.29
N VAL A 239 6.61 -9.42 19.38
CA VAL A 239 6.31 -8.00 19.63
C VAL A 239 5.95 -7.20 18.36
N ASN A 240 6.21 -7.76 17.17
CA ASN A 240 6.10 -7.05 15.90
C ASN A 240 5.77 -7.94 14.70
N ASP A 241 5.32 -9.19 14.90
CA ASP A 241 4.74 -10.00 13.84
C ASP A 241 3.36 -9.49 13.42
N PHE A 242 3.06 -9.64 12.14
CA PHE A 242 1.82 -9.17 11.53
C PHE A 242 1.61 -9.91 10.20
N SER A 243 0.41 -9.76 9.64
CA SER A 243 -0.02 -10.33 8.37
C SER A 243 -0.91 -9.32 7.65
N SER A 244 -0.98 -9.42 6.32
CA SER A 244 -1.78 -8.60 5.42
C SER A 244 -1.67 -7.10 5.76
N PRO A 245 -0.46 -6.52 5.64
CA PRO A 245 -0.35 -5.08 5.79
C PRO A 245 -1.14 -4.41 4.69
N ASP A 246 -1.94 -3.43 5.08
CA ASP A 246 -2.82 -2.66 4.22
C ASP A 246 -2.45 -1.17 4.40
N GLY A 247 -3.05 -0.49 5.38
CA GLY A 247 -2.87 0.94 5.60
C GLY A 247 -1.43 1.36 5.90
N LEU A 248 -0.93 2.42 5.26
CA LEU A 248 0.35 3.07 5.53
C LEU A 248 0.22 4.57 5.73
N TYR A 249 0.99 5.12 6.68
CA TYR A 249 1.10 6.55 6.85
C TYR A 249 2.44 6.97 7.46
N PHE A 250 3.07 7.94 6.83
CA PHE A 250 4.19 8.65 7.42
C PHE A 250 3.69 9.89 8.16
N ASP A 251 4.02 9.98 9.44
CA ASP A 251 3.86 11.24 10.16
C ASP A 251 5.04 12.20 9.87
N PRO A 252 4.91 13.51 10.17
CA PRO A 252 5.93 14.50 9.86
C PRO A 252 7.32 14.25 10.47
N ARG A 253 7.43 13.36 11.47
CA ARG A 253 8.69 12.97 12.11
C ARG A 253 9.37 11.80 11.40
N GLY A 254 8.75 11.24 10.35
CA GLY A 254 9.27 10.10 9.60
C GLY A 254 8.94 8.73 10.21
N LEU A 255 8.09 8.67 11.24
CA LEU A 255 7.58 7.40 11.77
C LEU A 255 6.55 6.82 10.80
N LEU A 256 6.73 5.55 10.44
CA LEU A 256 5.81 4.80 9.60
C LEU A 256 4.79 4.07 10.48
N TRP A 257 3.52 4.35 10.25
CA TRP A 257 2.40 3.61 10.81
C TRP A 257 1.94 2.57 9.79
N ILE A 258 1.83 1.31 10.22
CA ILE A 258 1.41 0.17 9.40
C ILE A 258 0.12 -0.37 10.00
N GLN A 259 -0.93 -0.50 9.20
CA GLN A 259 -2.23 -1.05 9.58
C GLN A 259 -2.46 -2.37 8.83
N THR A 260 -3.34 -3.23 9.33
CA THR A 260 -3.59 -4.54 8.72
C THR A 260 -5.07 -4.77 8.47
N ASP A 261 -5.38 -5.35 7.31
CA ASP A 261 -6.66 -5.98 6.98
C ASP A 261 -6.41 -7.47 6.68
N ASP A 262 -6.53 -8.29 7.72
CA ASP A 262 -6.00 -9.64 7.69
C ASP A 262 -7.07 -10.71 7.86
N GLY A 263 -7.03 -11.67 6.93
CA GLY A 263 -7.77 -12.92 7.01
C GLY A 263 -6.90 -14.13 7.30
N ALA A 264 -5.58 -14.02 7.26
CA ALA A 264 -4.66 -15.16 7.31
C ALA A 264 -4.27 -15.57 8.73
N TYR A 265 -4.01 -14.61 9.61
CA TYR A 265 -3.43 -14.78 10.94
C TYR A 265 -4.46 -14.61 12.09
N THR A 266 -5.75 -14.63 11.76
CA THR A 266 -6.83 -14.35 12.73
C THR A 266 -7.17 -15.47 13.70
N ASP A 267 -6.50 -16.62 13.60
CA ASP A 267 -6.48 -17.67 14.62
C ASP A 267 -5.45 -17.42 15.72
N VAL A 268 -4.53 -16.47 15.53
CA VAL A 268 -3.51 -16.08 16.52
C VAL A 268 -3.80 -14.73 17.16
N THR A 269 -4.18 -13.72 16.38
CA THR A 269 -4.46 -12.35 16.87
C THR A 269 -5.46 -11.62 15.95
N ASN A 270 -5.92 -10.42 16.33
CA ASN A 270 -6.71 -9.58 15.42
C ASN A 270 -5.81 -8.61 14.64
N CYS A 271 -6.41 -7.96 13.64
CA CYS A 271 -5.83 -6.82 12.93
C CYS A 271 -5.30 -5.76 13.89
N MET A 272 -4.24 -5.08 13.49
CA MET A 272 -3.40 -4.29 14.37
C MET A 272 -2.88 -3.04 13.68
N MET A 273 -2.24 -2.18 14.46
CA MET A 273 -1.38 -1.13 13.93
C MET A 273 -0.01 -1.23 14.58
N LEU A 274 1.04 -1.10 13.77
CA LEU A 274 2.44 -1.05 14.18
C LEU A 274 2.99 0.34 13.95
N ALA A 275 3.97 0.71 14.77
CA ALA A 275 4.82 1.87 14.56
C ALA A 275 6.22 1.39 14.17
N ALA A 276 6.80 2.01 13.15
CA ALA A 276 8.08 1.61 12.62
C ALA A 276 8.98 2.83 12.34
N VAL A 277 10.24 2.71 12.75
CA VAL A 277 11.32 3.60 12.32
C VAL A 277 11.91 2.98 11.06
N PRO A 278 11.55 3.44 9.85
CA PRO A 278 12.05 2.84 8.64
C PRO A 278 13.55 3.11 8.49
N GLY A 279 14.25 2.22 7.79
CA GLY A 279 15.58 2.51 7.29
C GLY A 279 15.54 3.19 5.92
N LYS A 280 16.46 2.78 5.03
CA LYS A 280 16.57 3.31 3.67
C LYS A 280 16.78 2.18 2.65
N VAL A 281 16.34 2.36 1.41
CA VAL A 281 16.59 1.39 0.32
C VAL A 281 18.07 1.02 0.26
N GLY A 282 18.35 -0.28 0.33
CA GLY A 282 19.69 -0.86 0.35
C GLY A 282 20.34 -1.00 1.73
N ASP A 283 19.57 -0.87 2.82
CA ASP A 283 20.03 -1.14 4.18
C ASP A 283 20.06 -2.64 4.57
N GLY A 284 19.49 -3.50 3.73
CA GLY A 284 19.52 -4.95 3.87
C GLY A 284 20.41 -5.62 2.82
N GLY A 285 19.88 -6.67 2.17
CA GLY A 285 20.66 -7.46 1.22
C GLY A 285 19.85 -8.52 0.48
N ALA A 286 20.55 -9.37 -0.26
CA ALA A 286 19.95 -10.48 -0.99
C ALA A 286 19.39 -11.55 -0.04
N ALA A 287 18.27 -12.15 -0.43
CA ALA A 287 17.65 -13.26 0.29
C ALA A 287 17.01 -14.25 -0.71
N THR A 288 16.71 -15.45 -0.21
CA THR A 288 15.91 -16.44 -0.93
C THR A 288 14.65 -16.68 -0.11
N ALA A 289 13.50 -16.40 -0.71
CA ALA A 289 12.21 -16.54 -0.07
C ALA A 289 11.67 -17.98 -0.19
N ALA A 290 10.68 -18.31 0.64
CA ALA A 290 9.98 -19.59 0.59
C ALA A 290 9.49 -19.90 -0.83
N GLY A 291 9.79 -21.11 -1.30
CA GLY A 291 9.58 -21.52 -2.70
C GLY A 291 10.81 -21.35 -3.61
N GLY A 292 11.92 -20.79 -3.09
CA GLY A 292 13.23 -20.77 -3.73
C GLY A 292 13.55 -19.55 -4.60
N THR A 293 12.76 -18.48 -4.51
CA THR A 293 12.92 -17.29 -5.35
C THR A 293 13.85 -16.27 -4.71
N ALA A 294 14.85 -15.81 -5.47
CA ALA A 294 15.76 -14.75 -5.03
C ALA A 294 15.07 -13.39 -4.98
N THR A 295 15.41 -12.57 -3.99
CA THR A 295 14.85 -11.24 -3.76
C THR A 295 15.85 -10.32 -3.05
N LEU A 296 15.47 -9.06 -2.87
CA LEU A 296 16.17 -8.06 -2.08
C LEU A 296 15.28 -7.64 -0.92
N LYS A 297 15.82 -7.71 0.29
CA LYS A 297 15.13 -7.34 1.51
C LYS A 297 15.84 -6.18 2.22
N GLY A 298 15.08 -5.39 2.97
CA GLY A 298 15.59 -4.41 3.90
C GLY A 298 16.20 -5.05 5.15
N ALA A 299 16.73 -4.22 6.04
CA ALA A 299 17.25 -4.64 7.33
C ALA A 299 16.21 -5.42 8.16
N ASN A 300 16.68 -6.31 9.04
CA ASN A 300 15.79 -7.03 9.95
C ASN A 300 15.05 -6.07 10.88
N ALA A 301 13.79 -6.39 11.17
CA ALA A 301 13.05 -5.74 12.22
C ALA A 301 13.64 -6.13 13.59
N THR A 302 13.54 -5.20 14.53
CA THR A 302 13.84 -5.40 15.95
C THR A 302 12.72 -4.77 16.77
N ALA A 303 12.68 -5.04 18.07
CA ALA A 303 11.71 -4.39 18.96
C ALA A 303 11.85 -2.85 19.00
N ASP A 304 13.02 -2.34 18.62
CA ASP A 304 13.32 -0.90 18.60
C ASP A 304 12.98 -0.25 17.25
N THR A 305 12.96 -1.02 16.16
CA THR A 305 12.70 -0.50 14.80
C THR A 305 11.26 -0.74 14.34
N VAL A 306 10.59 -1.79 14.81
CA VAL A 306 9.19 -2.07 14.49
C VAL A 306 8.52 -2.62 15.74
N ARG A 307 7.38 -2.04 16.13
CA ARG A 307 6.65 -2.48 17.31
C ARG A 307 5.16 -2.37 17.10
N ARG A 308 4.43 -3.40 17.54
CA ARG A 308 2.97 -3.34 17.61
C ARG A 308 2.53 -2.24 18.57
N PHE A 309 1.69 -1.33 18.08
CA PHE A 309 1.18 -0.20 18.83
C PHE A 309 -0.21 -0.48 19.44
N LEU A 310 -1.09 -1.13 18.68
CA LEU A 310 -2.42 -1.54 19.15
C LEU A 310 -2.91 -2.80 18.42
N VAL A 311 -3.93 -3.44 18.98
CA VAL A 311 -4.69 -4.55 18.38
C VAL A 311 -6.16 -4.17 18.38
N GLY A 312 -6.84 -4.40 17.27
CA GLY A 312 -8.26 -4.15 17.07
C GLY A 312 -9.16 -5.17 17.77
N PRO A 313 -10.47 -4.88 17.85
CA PRO A 313 -11.46 -5.86 18.29
C PRO A 313 -11.55 -7.06 17.33
N LYS A 314 -12.34 -8.05 17.72
CA LYS A 314 -12.59 -9.24 16.90
C LYS A 314 -13.27 -8.87 15.57
N ASP A 315 -12.87 -9.58 14.51
CA ASP A 315 -13.43 -9.52 13.16
C ASP A 315 -13.49 -8.08 12.63
N CYS A 316 -12.43 -7.31 12.82
CA CYS A 316 -12.28 -5.97 12.24
C CYS A 316 -11.03 -5.92 11.38
N GLU A 317 -10.94 -4.87 10.59
CA GLU A 317 -9.66 -4.33 10.12
C GLU A 317 -9.29 -3.06 10.89
N ILE A 318 -8.00 -2.75 10.91
CA ILE A 318 -7.51 -1.43 11.31
C ILE A 318 -7.15 -0.69 10.03
N THR A 319 -7.77 0.45 9.79
CA THR A 319 -7.60 1.22 8.56
C THR A 319 -7.85 2.69 8.81
N GLY A 320 -7.41 3.57 7.91
CA GLY A 320 -7.52 5.01 8.06
C GLY A 320 -6.67 5.54 9.20
N ILE A 321 -5.89 6.57 8.94
CA ILE A 321 -5.05 7.19 9.96
C ILE A 321 -4.84 8.67 9.64
N ALA A 322 -4.80 9.48 10.69
CA ALA A 322 -4.30 10.84 10.64
C ALA A 322 -3.64 11.19 11.97
N VAL A 323 -2.54 11.94 11.93
CA VAL A 323 -1.88 12.47 13.12
C VAL A 323 -1.96 13.98 13.09
N THR A 324 -2.27 14.61 14.23
CA THR A 324 -2.28 16.08 14.33
C THR A 324 -0.89 16.65 14.08
N PRO A 325 -0.78 17.89 13.57
CA PRO A 325 0.53 18.50 13.28
C PRO A 325 1.50 18.54 14.47
N ASP A 326 0.98 18.59 15.71
CA ASP A 326 1.78 18.55 16.94
C ASP A 326 2.15 17.13 17.41
N GLY A 327 1.70 16.09 16.69
CA GLY A 327 1.95 14.68 16.99
C GLY A 327 1.21 14.14 18.21
N LYS A 328 0.32 14.92 18.85
CA LYS A 328 -0.27 14.56 20.16
C LYS A 328 -1.55 13.76 20.07
N THR A 329 -2.22 13.78 18.92
CA THR A 329 -3.46 13.05 18.69
C THR A 329 -3.33 12.21 17.42
N LEU A 330 -3.56 10.91 17.55
CA LEU A 330 -3.66 9.98 16.43
C LEU A 330 -5.11 9.55 16.29
N PHE A 331 -5.65 9.69 15.08
CA PHE A 331 -6.94 9.16 14.69
C PHE A 331 -6.72 7.88 13.90
N PHE A 332 -7.49 6.83 14.16
CA PHE A 332 -7.55 5.66 13.29
C PHE A 332 -8.97 5.10 13.23
N ASN A 333 -9.28 4.28 12.23
CA ASN A 333 -10.58 3.62 12.17
C ASN A 333 -10.47 2.14 12.54
N VAL A 334 -11.48 1.68 13.27
CA VAL A 334 -11.85 0.27 13.34
C VAL A 334 -12.99 0.10 12.35
N GLN A 335 -12.75 -0.69 11.30
CA GLN A 335 -13.75 -0.95 10.26
C GLN A 335 -14.32 -2.36 10.42
N HIS A 336 -15.62 -2.47 10.10
CA HIS A 336 -16.45 -3.67 10.07
C HIS A 336 -16.34 -4.68 11.23
N PRO A 337 -16.19 -4.26 12.51
CA PRO A 337 -16.09 -5.19 13.63
C PRO A 337 -17.28 -6.17 13.65
N GLY A 338 -16.98 -7.47 13.65
CA GLY A 338 -17.98 -8.52 13.61
C GLY A 338 -18.42 -8.95 12.20
N GLU A 339 -17.61 -8.71 11.17
CA GLU A 339 -17.94 -9.03 9.76
C GLU A 339 -18.33 -10.50 9.55
N ASN A 340 -17.77 -11.43 10.34
CA ASN A 340 -18.02 -12.87 10.26
C ASN A 340 -19.32 -13.31 10.96
N GLY A 341 -20.03 -12.37 11.58
CA GLY A 341 -21.29 -12.61 12.26
C GLY A 341 -22.52 -12.29 11.42
N THR A 342 -23.69 -12.40 12.06
CA THR A 342 -24.97 -11.91 11.52
C THR A 342 -25.68 -11.05 12.55
N LEU A 343 -26.78 -10.38 12.15
CA LEU A 343 -27.59 -9.62 13.11
C LEU A 343 -28.23 -10.50 14.20
N ALA A 344 -28.43 -11.80 13.92
CA ALA A 344 -28.97 -12.75 14.89
C ALA A 344 -27.88 -13.40 15.75
N ALA A 345 -26.66 -13.53 15.22
CA ALA A 345 -25.51 -14.14 15.88
C ALA A 345 -24.27 -13.26 15.65
N MET A 346 -24.18 -12.17 16.42
CA MET A 346 -23.07 -11.22 16.30
C MET A 346 -21.80 -11.82 16.92
N THR A 347 -20.67 -11.65 16.24
CA THR A 347 -19.36 -12.12 16.71
C THR A 347 -18.57 -11.03 17.44
N SER A 348 -18.96 -9.77 17.26
CA SER A 348 -18.41 -8.60 17.95
C SER A 348 -19.52 -7.71 18.50
N HIS A 349 -19.20 -6.97 19.55
CA HIS A 349 -20.06 -5.95 20.17
C HIS A 349 -19.33 -4.62 20.39
N TRP A 350 -18.18 -4.45 19.75
CA TRP A 350 -17.41 -3.21 19.79
C TRP A 350 -18.15 -2.10 19.02
N PRO A 351 -18.18 -0.83 19.51
CA PRO A 351 -17.42 -0.29 20.64
C PRO A 351 -18.10 -0.42 22.01
N ALA A 352 -19.37 -0.82 22.07
CA ALA A 352 -20.11 -0.83 23.33
C ALA A 352 -19.49 -1.76 24.38
N SER A 353 -18.93 -2.90 23.95
CA SER A 353 -18.23 -3.86 24.82
C SER A 353 -16.99 -3.29 25.52
N GLN A 354 -16.43 -2.18 25.03
CA GLN A 354 -15.21 -1.58 25.60
C GLN A 354 -15.48 -0.84 26.92
N THR A 355 -16.71 -0.35 27.13
CA THR A 355 -17.11 0.35 28.37
C THR A 355 -18.16 -0.41 29.17
N ALA A 356 -18.90 -1.33 28.53
CA ALA A 356 -19.88 -2.20 29.16
C ALA A 356 -19.59 -3.66 28.80
N THR A 357 -18.78 -4.32 29.62
CA THR A 357 -18.47 -5.75 29.47
C THR A 357 -19.77 -6.56 29.41
N GLY A 358 -19.92 -7.42 28.40
CA GLY A 358 -21.15 -8.20 28.18
C GLY A 358 -22.25 -7.48 27.38
N SER A 359 -22.01 -6.26 26.90
CA SER A 359 -22.92 -5.60 25.96
C SER A 359 -23.22 -6.50 24.76
N ALA A 360 -24.50 -6.73 24.48
CA ALA A 360 -24.98 -7.42 23.28
C ALA A 360 -25.41 -6.45 22.15
N LYS A 361 -25.02 -5.17 22.25
CA LYS A 361 -25.37 -4.16 21.23
C LYS A 361 -24.69 -4.47 19.89
N ARG A 362 -25.34 -4.06 18.81
CA ARG A 362 -24.83 -4.19 17.44
C ARG A 362 -23.44 -3.55 17.31
N PRO A 363 -22.46 -4.23 16.69
CA PRO A 363 -21.15 -3.64 16.48
C PRO A 363 -21.21 -2.53 15.42
N ARG A 364 -20.28 -1.60 15.51
CA ARG A 364 -20.24 -0.40 14.65
C ARG A 364 -18.79 -0.04 14.34
N SER A 365 -18.49 0.25 13.08
CA SER A 365 -17.25 0.94 12.73
C SER A 365 -17.18 2.28 13.46
N ALA A 366 -15.99 2.70 13.86
CA ALA A 366 -15.79 4.03 14.44
C ALA A 366 -14.36 4.52 14.26
N THR A 367 -14.23 5.85 14.22
CA THR A 367 -12.94 6.53 14.38
C THR A 367 -12.59 6.61 15.86
N VAL A 368 -11.40 6.16 16.20
CA VAL A 368 -10.83 6.17 17.54
C VAL A 368 -9.82 7.32 17.64
N VAL A 369 -9.85 8.01 18.77
CA VAL A 369 -8.91 9.08 19.11
C VAL A 369 -7.93 8.56 20.15
N VAL A 370 -6.64 8.59 19.82
CA VAL A 370 -5.55 8.15 20.70
C VAL A 370 -4.75 9.35 21.14
N THR A 371 -4.62 9.49 22.46
CA THR A 371 -3.83 10.53 23.12
C THR A 371 -3.04 9.90 24.26
N ARG A 372 -1.84 10.42 24.54
CA ARG A 372 -1.10 10.03 25.75
C ARG A 372 -1.69 10.68 26.99
N LYS A 373 -1.65 9.95 28.11
CA LYS A 373 -2.11 10.44 29.43
C LYS A 373 -1.33 11.66 29.94
N ASP A 374 -0.07 11.78 29.54
CA ASP A 374 0.82 12.88 29.89
C ASP A 374 0.78 14.05 28.88
N GLY A 375 -0.07 13.97 27.85
CA GLY A 375 -0.18 15.00 26.81
C GLY A 375 1.02 15.09 25.86
N GLY A 376 1.94 14.11 25.90
CA GLY A 376 3.06 14.02 24.96
C GLY A 376 2.66 13.56 23.57
N ALA A 377 3.62 13.58 22.64
CA ALA A 377 3.41 13.08 21.27
C ALA A 377 3.29 11.56 21.23
N VAL A 378 2.35 11.04 20.43
CA VAL A 378 2.09 9.61 20.24
C VAL A 378 3.26 8.96 19.50
N GLY A 379 3.63 7.72 19.87
CA GLY A 379 4.69 6.96 19.19
C GLY A 379 6.13 7.42 19.49
N ILE A 380 6.35 8.15 20.59
CA ILE A 380 7.68 8.50 21.13
C ILE A 380 8.10 7.48 22.18
#